data_AF-A0A972IIA6-F1
#
_entry.id   AF-A0A972IIA6-F1
#
_cell.length_a   1.000
_cell.length_b   1.000
_cell.length_c   1.000
_cell.angle_alpha   90.00
_cell.angle_beta   90.00
_cell.angle_gamma   90.00
#
_symmetry.space_group_name_H-M   'P 1'
#
loop_
_entity.id
_entity.type
_entity.pdbx_description
1 polymer ?
#
loop_
_entity_poly.entity_id
_entity_poly.type
_entity_poly.pdbx_seq_one_letter_code
_entity_poly.pdbx_strand_id
1 'polypeptide(L)'
;MPSSDLFPGKNLLPAAVLMEGGLGVLAIAIGWLIGWDVIGLTRFEWPAVLWGVAGAAPMLLLLLACTEIPRWPFSDIAEVVDRLLRPLFAQATLAELALISALAGIGEEMFFRGLLQEGLARWIGEPYGPIAGLAAASLVFGLLHPINSAYVVLAATMGLFLGGLWMISGNLLVPIITHGFYDFLALVWLVKIYPSRQG
;
A
#
# COMPACT_ATOMS: atom_id res chain seq x y z
N MET A 1 9.22 -26.47 25.27
CA MET A 1 8.87 -25.33 24.39
C MET A 1 10.12 -24.89 23.66
N PRO A 2 10.07 -24.77 22.32
CA PRO A 2 10.92 -23.79 21.66
C PRO A 2 10.10 -23.00 20.64
N SER A 3 9.76 -21.74 20.94
CA SER A 3 9.05 -20.88 19.99
C SER A 3 9.43 -19.39 20.12
N SER A 4 10.69 -19.09 20.45
CA SER A 4 11.20 -17.71 20.47
C SER A 4 12.17 -17.37 19.32
N ASP A 5 12.66 -18.35 18.56
CA ASP A 5 13.89 -18.14 17.76
C ASP A 5 13.69 -18.19 16.23
N LEU A 6 12.48 -17.97 15.72
CA LEU A 6 12.27 -17.94 14.26
C LEU A 6 12.68 -16.61 13.60
N PHE A 7 12.78 -15.51 14.35
CA PHE A 7 13.21 -14.20 13.81
C PHE A 7 14.03 -13.36 14.80
N PRO A 8 15.30 -13.72 15.10
CA PRO A 8 16.15 -12.86 15.90
C PRO A 8 16.57 -11.63 15.08
N GLY A 9 16.05 -10.44 15.44
CA GLY A 9 16.66 -9.12 15.17
C GLY A 9 17.07 -8.81 13.72
N LYS A 10 16.40 -9.38 12.71
CA LYS A 10 16.75 -9.10 11.31
C LYS A 10 16.31 -7.70 10.95
N ASN A 11 17.27 -6.87 10.54
CA ASN A 11 16.98 -5.58 9.92
C ASN A 11 16.11 -5.85 8.67
N LEU A 12 14.85 -5.42 8.70
CA LEU A 12 13.90 -5.59 7.59
C LEU A 12 14.11 -4.60 6.46
N LEU A 13 14.89 -3.54 6.73
CA LEU A 13 15.11 -2.46 5.77
C LEU A 13 15.68 -2.96 4.43
N PRO A 14 16.69 -3.85 4.36
CA PRO A 14 17.19 -4.34 3.08
C PRO A 14 16.15 -5.12 2.28
N ALA A 15 15.29 -5.90 2.95
CA ALA A 15 14.23 -6.65 2.30
C ALA A 15 13.16 -5.71 1.74
N ALA A 16 12.72 -4.72 2.52
CA ALA A 16 11.77 -3.70 2.08
C ALA A 16 12.33 -2.86 0.92
N VAL A 17 13.60 -2.43 1.00
CA VAL A 17 14.28 -1.70 -0.08
C VAL A 17 14.31 -2.53 -1.37
N LEU A 18 14.67 -3.81 -1.27
CA LEU A 18 14.75 -4.69 -2.43
C LEU A 18 13.38 -4.96 -3.04
N MET A 19 12.37 -5.22 -2.21
CA MET A 19 11.02 -5.57 -2.68
C MET A 19 10.30 -4.35 -3.23
N GLU A 20 10.12 -3.32 -2.40
CA GLU A 20 9.35 -2.12 -2.76
C GLU A 20 10.07 -1.26 -3.79
N GLY A 21 11.36 -0.99 -3.55
CA GLY A 21 12.20 -0.28 -4.51
C GLY A 21 12.34 -1.05 -5.82
N GLY A 22 12.47 -2.37 -5.76
CA GLY A 22 12.53 -3.24 -6.93
C GLY A 22 11.26 -3.21 -7.75
N LEU A 23 10.09 -3.12 -7.12
CA LEU A 23 8.80 -3.03 -7.79
C LEU A 23 8.65 -1.73 -8.59
N GLY A 24 9.07 -0.60 -8.02
CA GLY A 24 9.12 0.69 -8.74
C GLY A 24 10.08 0.67 -9.93
N VAL A 25 11.29 0.11 -9.74
CA VAL A 25 12.27 -0.06 -10.83
C VAL A 25 11.71 -0.97 -11.94
N LEU A 26 11.06 -2.07 -11.57
CA LEU A 26 10.42 -2.98 -12.51
C LEU A 26 9.33 -2.27 -13.31
N ALA A 27 8.49 -1.46 -12.65
CA ALA A 27 7.45 -0.69 -13.29
C ALA A 27 8.02 0.25 -14.36
N ILE A 28 9.08 0.98 -14.02
CA ILE A 28 9.80 1.88 -14.93
C ILE A 28 10.41 1.10 -16.10
N ALA A 29 11.09 -0.02 -15.82
CA ALA A 29 11.76 -0.81 -16.83
C ALA A 29 10.77 -1.40 -17.84
N ILE A 30 9.67 -2.00 -17.37
CA ILE A 30 8.62 -2.54 -18.24
C ILE A 30 7.99 -1.39 -19.04
N GLY A 31 7.64 -0.28 -18.37
CA GLY A 31 7.10 0.91 -19.02
C GLY A 31 7.98 1.37 -20.18
N TRP A 32 9.26 1.58 -19.92
CA TRP A 32 10.22 1.97 -20.94
C TRP A 32 10.30 0.99 -22.12
N LEU A 33 10.31 -0.32 -21.85
CA LEU A 33 10.34 -1.36 -22.89
C LEU A 33 9.11 -1.34 -23.81
N ILE A 34 7.95 -0.89 -23.31
CA ILE A 34 6.71 -0.80 -24.09
C ILE A 34 6.42 0.64 -24.57
N GLY A 35 7.38 1.56 -24.45
CA GLY A 35 7.22 2.97 -24.88
C GLY A 35 6.30 3.79 -23.96
N TRP A 36 6.19 3.40 -22.70
CA TRP A 36 5.32 4.01 -21.69
C TRP A 36 6.12 4.70 -20.57
N ASP A 37 5.93 6.01 -20.41
CA ASP A 37 6.61 6.79 -19.38
C ASP A 37 5.82 6.81 -18.07
N VAL A 38 6.10 5.82 -17.21
CA VAL A 38 5.50 5.71 -15.86
C VAL A 38 5.94 6.88 -14.96
N ILE A 39 7.17 7.37 -15.11
CA ILE A 39 7.70 8.47 -14.29
C ILE A 39 6.96 9.76 -14.63
N GLY A 40 6.68 9.99 -15.92
CA GLY A 40 5.96 11.16 -16.42
C GLY A 40 4.53 11.32 -15.88
N LEU A 41 3.97 10.29 -15.26
CA LEU A 41 2.67 10.36 -14.56
C LEU A 41 2.74 11.07 -13.21
N THR A 42 3.95 11.21 -12.66
CA THR A 42 4.19 11.84 -11.36
C THR A 42 4.59 13.29 -11.56
N ARG A 43 3.77 14.23 -11.10
CA ARG A 43 4.07 15.66 -11.14
C ARG A 43 4.14 16.22 -9.73
N PHE A 44 5.28 16.82 -9.38
CA PHE A 44 5.41 17.45 -8.07
C PHE A 44 4.66 18.76 -8.01
N GLU A 45 3.59 18.77 -7.22
CA GLU A 45 2.73 19.94 -7.00
C GLU A 45 2.25 19.93 -5.54
N TRP A 46 2.33 21.06 -4.84
CA TRP A 46 1.86 21.16 -3.46
C TRP A 46 0.39 20.75 -3.26
N PRO A 47 -0.55 21.10 -4.15
CA PRO A 47 -1.92 20.60 -4.07
C PRO A 47 -1.99 19.06 -4.11
N ALA A 48 -1.16 18.39 -4.91
CA ALA A 48 -1.14 16.94 -4.97
C ALA A 48 -0.64 16.31 -3.66
N VAL A 49 0.35 16.93 -3.00
CA VAL A 49 0.82 16.50 -1.67
C VAL A 49 -0.28 16.66 -0.62
N LEU A 50 -0.96 17.82 -0.57
CA LEU A 50 -2.05 18.06 0.37
C LEU A 50 -3.22 17.10 0.16
N TRP A 51 -3.57 16.85 -1.11
CA TRP A 51 -4.59 15.88 -1.47
C TRP A 51 -4.19 14.47 -1.07
N GLY A 52 -2.93 14.09 -1.32
CA GLY A 52 -2.39 12.79 -0.91
C GLY A 52 -2.52 12.58 0.60
N VAL A 53 -2.09 13.56 1.40
CA VAL A 53 -2.21 13.54 2.87
C VAL A 53 -3.67 13.44 3.31
N ALA A 54 -4.57 14.24 2.72
CA ALA A 54 -6.00 14.17 3.02
C ALA A 54 -6.62 12.82 2.61
N GLY A 55 -6.15 12.22 1.52
CA GLY A 55 -6.56 10.91 1.02
C GLY A 55 -6.23 9.76 1.96
N ALA A 56 -5.24 9.93 2.86
CA ALA A 56 -4.94 8.92 3.87
C ALA A 56 -6.01 8.85 4.97
N ALA A 57 -6.78 9.93 5.20
CA ALA A 57 -7.74 9.99 6.30
C ALA A 57 -8.85 8.91 6.20
N PRO A 58 -9.52 8.69 5.05
CA PRO A 58 -10.46 7.57 4.89
C PRO A 58 -9.85 6.20 5.21
N MET A 59 -8.61 5.95 4.80
CA MET A 59 -7.91 4.68 5.05
C MET A 59 -7.58 4.52 6.54
N LEU A 60 -7.20 5.60 7.23
CA LEU A 60 -7.00 5.60 8.68
C LEU A 60 -8.30 5.38 9.45
N LEU A 61 -9.40 6.01 9.03
CA LEU A 61 -10.71 5.77 9.63
C LEU A 61 -11.14 4.31 9.45
N LEU A 62 -10.86 3.72 8.29
CA LEU A 62 -11.10 2.30 8.05
C LEU A 62 -10.24 1.41 8.93
N LEU A 63 -8.96 1.75 9.11
CA LEU A 63 -8.06 1.05 10.04
C LEU A 63 -8.61 1.08 11.47
N LEU A 64 -8.97 2.27 11.97
CA LEU A 64 -9.57 2.45 13.29
C LEU A 64 -10.88 1.68 13.43
N ALA A 65 -11.71 1.63 12.40
CA ALA A 65 -12.92 0.82 12.40
C ALA A 65 -12.60 -0.68 12.53
N CYS A 66 -11.57 -1.17 11.83
CA CYS A 66 -11.16 -2.57 11.89
C CYS A 66 -10.58 -2.97 13.25
N THR A 67 -9.98 -2.05 13.99
CA THR A 67 -9.37 -2.34 15.28
C THR A 67 -10.29 -2.04 16.46
N GLU A 68 -11.05 -0.96 16.44
CA GLU A 68 -11.81 -0.49 17.61
C GLU A 68 -13.26 -0.98 17.64
N ILE A 69 -13.86 -1.32 16.48
CA ILE A 69 -15.27 -1.72 16.43
C ILE A 69 -15.41 -3.23 16.66
N PRO A 70 -16.05 -3.67 17.77
CA PRO A 70 -16.24 -5.09 18.03
C PRO A 70 -17.14 -5.74 16.97
N ARG A 71 -16.79 -6.96 16.53
CA ARG A 71 -17.53 -7.76 15.51
C ARG A 71 -17.59 -7.14 14.11
N TRP A 72 -16.70 -6.20 13.79
CA TRP A 72 -16.54 -5.74 12.42
C TRP A 72 -16.12 -6.90 11.50
N PRO A 73 -16.59 -7.00 10.23
CA PRO A 73 -16.24 -8.11 9.33
C PRO A 73 -14.74 -8.29 9.07
N PHE A 74 -13.93 -7.26 9.37
CA PHE A 74 -12.47 -7.25 9.21
C PHE A 74 -11.73 -7.16 10.56
N SER A 75 -12.36 -7.52 11.68
CA SER A 75 -11.74 -7.43 13.02
C SER A 75 -10.52 -8.32 13.21
N ASP A 76 -10.35 -9.35 12.38
CA ASP A 76 -9.21 -10.27 12.39
C ASP A 76 -7.89 -9.57 12.02
N ILE A 77 -7.95 -8.34 11.51
CA ILE A 77 -6.76 -7.52 11.23
C ILE A 77 -5.95 -7.26 12.50
N ALA A 78 -6.60 -7.11 13.66
CA ALA A 78 -5.87 -6.96 14.92
C ALA A 78 -4.99 -8.20 15.22
N GLU A 79 -5.45 -9.40 14.85
CA GLU A 79 -4.68 -10.63 15.00
C GLU A 79 -3.53 -10.70 13.99
N VAL A 80 -3.76 -10.25 12.75
CA VAL A 80 -2.70 -10.11 11.73
C VAL A 80 -1.60 -9.16 12.23
N VAL A 81 -1.99 -8.04 12.82
CA VAL A 81 -1.05 -7.07 13.40
C VAL A 81 -0.21 -7.73 14.48
N ASP A 82 -0.84 -8.37 15.46
CA ASP A 82 -0.15 -8.96 16.60
C ASP A 82 0.75 -10.14 16.18
N ARG A 83 0.35 -10.93 15.19
CA ARG A 83 1.10 -12.12 14.74
C ARG A 83 2.17 -11.83 13.69
N LEU A 84 1.96 -10.87 12.79
CA LEU A 84 2.86 -10.59 11.67
C LEU A 84 3.55 -9.24 11.81
N LEU A 85 2.80 -8.14 11.94
CA LEU A 85 3.39 -6.80 11.88
C LEU A 85 4.23 -6.47 13.11
N ARG A 86 3.77 -6.79 14.32
CA ARG A 86 4.53 -6.47 15.54
C ARG A 86 5.86 -7.22 15.63
N PRO A 87 5.94 -8.55 15.42
CA PRO A 87 7.23 -9.24 15.49
C PRO A 87 8.23 -8.74 14.44
N LEU A 88 7.73 -8.32 13.27
CA LEU A 88 8.54 -7.76 12.20
C LEU A 88 9.05 -6.35 12.55
N PHE A 89 8.17 -5.45 12.97
CA PHE A 89 8.47 -4.02 13.04
C PHE A 89 8.68 -3.46 14.45
N ALA A 90 8.52 -4.24 15.53
CA ALA A 90 8.64 -3.75 16.90
C ALA A 90 9.96 -3.03 17.18
N GLN A 91 11.05 -3.52 16.59
CA GLN A 91 12.40 -2.96 16.76
C GLN A 91 12.74 -1.85 15.75
N ALA A 92 11.92 -1.63 14.72
CA ALA A 92 12.17 -0.61 13.72
C ALA A 92 12.06 0.81 14.34
N THR A 93 12.97 1.69 13.97
CA THR A 93 12.95 3.11 14.30
C THR A 93 11.87 3.84 13.50
N LEU A 94 11.46 5.03 13.94
CA LEU A 94 10.52 5.86 13.17
C LEU A 94 11.05 6.20 11.77
N ALA A 95 12.37 6.39 11.63
CA ALA A 95 13.00 6.67 10.35
C ALA A 95 12.94 5.45 9.41
N GLU A 96 13.16 4.24 9.93
CA GLU A 96 13.01 3.00 9.15
C GLU A 96 11.56 2.78 8.71
N LEU A 97 10.59 2.99 9.61
CA LEU A 97 9.17 2.92 9.25
C LEU A 97 8.81 3.93 8.14
N ALA A 98 9.25 5.18 8.28
CA ALA A 98 9.02 6.21 7.28
C ALA A 98 9.63 5.84 5.91
N LEU A 99 10.85 5.30 5.90
CA LEU A 99 11.52 4.87 4.68
C LEU A 99 10.81 3.69 4.01
N ILE A 100 10.42 2.68 4.79
CA ILE A 100 9.71 1.49 4.27
C ILE A 100 8.36 1.91 3.66
N SER A 101 7.58 2.73 4.39
CA SER A 101 6.29 3.22 3.89
C SER A 101 6.42 4.13 2.67
N ALA A 102 7.45 4.98 2.61
CA ALA A 102 7.71 5.79 1.43
C ALA A 102 8.07 4.92 0.21
N LEU A 103 8.88 3.87 0.41
CA LEU A 103 9.24 2.95 -0.66
C LEU A 103 8.04 2.13 -1.13
N ALA A 104 7.19 1.64 -0.23
CA ALA A 104 5.95 0.95 -0.58
C ALA A 104 5.02 1.87 -1.39
N GLY A 105 4.77 3.09 -0.89
CA GLY A 105 3.96 4.07 -1.59
C GLY A 105 4.49 4.43 -2.98
N ILE A 106 5.81 4.52 -3.17
CA ILE A 106 6.41 4.77 -4.49
C ILE A 106 6.34 3.52 -5.37
N GLY A 107 6.86 2.40 -4.91
CA GLY A 107 7.04 1.19 -5.68
C GLY A 107 5.72 0.58 -6.12
N GLU A 108 4.81 0.40 -5.17
CA GLU A 108 3.50 -0.20 -5.44
C GLU A 108 2.65 0.70 -6.34
N GLU A 109 2.57 2.01 -6.08
CA GLU A 109 1.73 2.88 -6.92
C GLU A 109 2.29 3.05 -8.34
N MET A 110 3.61 3.10 -8.51
CA MET A 110 4.22 3.08 -9.84
C MET A 110 3.87 1.80 -10.61
N PHE A 111 3.88 0.65 -9.94
CA PHE A 111 3.57 -0.63 -10.58
C PHE A 111 2.07 -0.81 -10.82
N PHE A 112 1.25 -0.70 -9.79
CA PHE A 112 -0.17 -1.00 -9.89
C PHE A 112 -0.95 0.09 -10.62
N ARG A 113 -0.68 1.37 -10.36
CA ARG A 113 -1.46 2.48 -10.93
C ARG A 113 -0.80 2.98 -12.19
N GLY A 114 0.50 3.24 -12.12
CA GLY A 114 1.27 3.79 -13.24
C GLY A 114 1.46 2.81 -14.40
N LEU A 115 1.76 1.53 -14.12
CA LEU A 115 1.97 0.53 -15.16
C LEU A 115 0.73 -0.32 -15.42
N LEU A 116 0.21 -1.03 -14.42
CA LEU A 116 -0.82 -2.05 -14.62
C LEU A 116 -2.20 -1.45 -14.94
N GLN A 117 -2.73 -0.57 -14.08
CA GLN A 117 -4.04 0.05 -14.26
C GLN A 117 -4.08 0.89 -15.54
N GLU A 118 -3.15 1.85 -15.66
CA GLU A 118 -3.09 2.78 -16.79
C GLU A 118 -2.71 2.07 -18.09
N GLY A 119 -1.79 1.09 -18.04
CA GLY A 119 -1.43 0.28 -19.20
C GLY A 119 -2.60 -0.57 -19.71
N LEU A 120 -3.33 -1.24 -18.83
CA LEU A 120 -4.53 -1.99 -19.20
C LEU A 120 -5.64 -1.08 -19.73
N ALA A 121 -5.83 0.08 -19.11
CA ALA A 121 -6.83 1.04 -19.56
C ALA A 121 -6.56 1.49 -21.01
N ARG A 122 -5.31 1.78 -21.34
CA ARG A 122 -4.88 2.15 -22.71
C ARG A 122 -5.01 1.00 -23.69
N TRP A 123 -4.64 -0.19 -23.28
CA TRP A 123 -4.68 -1.37 -24.15
C TRP A 123 -6.11 -1.75 -24.54
N ILE A 124 -7.06 -1.66 -23.60
CA ILE A 124 -8.47 -1.95 -23.82
C ILE A 124 -9.16 -0.80 -24.57
N GLY A 125 -8.82 0.46 -24.25
CA GLY A 125 -9.38 1.64 -24.89
C GLY A 125 -10.79 2.01 -24.41
N GLU A 126 -11.27 3.17 -24.85
CA GLU A 126 -12.57 3.71 -24.45
C GLU A 126 -13.76 2.94 -25.06
N PRO A 127 -14.91 2.87 -24.38
CA PRO A 127 -15.20 3.47 -23.06
C PRO A 127 -14.84 2.59 -21.85
N TYR A 128 -14.37 1.36 -22.07
CA TYR A 128 -14.28 0.35 -21.01
C TYR A 128 -12.92 0.30 -20.30
N GLY A 129 -11.87 0.80 -20.94
CA GLY A 129 -10.49 0.75 -20.47
C GLY A 129 -10.30 1.26 -19.04
N PRO A 130 -10.74 2.48 -18.70
CA PRO A 130 -10.51 3.02 -17.35
C PRO A 130 -11.08 2.15 -16.23
N ILE A 131 -12.31 1.64 -16.39
CA ILE A 131 -12.97 0.79 -15.39
C ILE A 131 -12.34 -0.60 -15.35
N ALA A 132 -11.99 -1.18 -16.51
CA ALA A 132 -11.35 -2.48 -16.58
C ALA A 132 -9.95 -2.45 -15.94
N GLY A 133 -9.15 -1.40 -16.22
CA GLY A 133 -7.85 -1.19 -15.60
C GLY A 133 -7.95 -1.03 -14.09
N LEU A 134 -8.89 -0.21 -13.60
CA LEU A 134 -9.14 -0.01 -12.18
C LEU A 134 -9.49 -1.33 -11.47
N ALA A 135 -10.46 -2.07 -12.03
CA ALA A 135 -10.92 -3.33 -11.44
C ALA A 135 -9.81 -4.39 -11.44
N ALA A 136 -9.10 -4.54 -12.57
CA ALA A 136 -8.04 -5.54 -12.69
C ALA A 136 -6.86 -5.24 -11.77
N ALA A 137 -6.35 -4.00 -11.76
CA ALA A 137 -5.23 -3.64 -10.89
C ALA A 137 -5.58 -3.78 -9.41
N SER A 138 -6.79 -3.39 -9.01
CA SER A 138 -7.27 -3.52 -7.63
C SER A 138 -7.45 -4.98 -7.20
N LEU A 139 -7.96 -5.83 -8.10
CA LEU A 139 -8.09 -7.26 -7.84
C LEU A 139 -6.71 -7.91 -7.67
N VAL A 140 -5.78 -7.63 -8.59
CA VAL A 140 -4.40 -8.15 -8.53
C VAL A 140 -3.72 -7.66 -7.25
N PHE A 141 -3.89 -6.39 -6.87
CA PHE A 141 -3.39 -5.84 -5.62
C PHE A 141 -3.88 -6.66 -4.42
N GLY A 142 -5.19 -6.88 -4.29
CA GLY A 142 -5.73 -7.69 -3.20
C GLY A 142 -5.21 -9.13 -3.19
N LEU A 143 -5.13 -9.77 -4.36
CA LEU A 143 -4.64 -11.16 -4.48
C LEU A 143 -3.16 -11.32 -4.12
N LEU A 144 -2.35 -10.27 -4.28
CA LEU A 144 -0.95 -10.24 -3.85
C LEU A 144 -0.77 -9.92 -2.35
N HIS A 145 -1.87 -9.75 -1.62
CA HIS A 145 -1.91 -9.59 -0.16
C HIS A 145 -2.63 -10.77 0.54
N PRO A 146 -2.19 -12.04 0.38
CA PRO A 146 -2.96 -13.21 0.79
C PRO A 146 -2.80 -13.58 2.27
N ILE A 147 -3.09 -12.66 3.20
CA ILE A 147 -3.05 -12.98 4.64
C ILE A 147 -4.25 -13.85 5.04
N ASN A 148 -5.45 -13.41 4.68
CA ASN A 148 -6.69 -14.17 4.74
C ASN A 148 -7.70 -13.55 3.74
N SER A 149 -8.82 -14.22 3.49
CA SER A 149 -9.80 -13.74 2.50
C SER A 149 -10.36 -12.34 2.81
N ALA A 150 -10.57 -12.02 4.08
CA ALA A 150 -11.04 -10.71 4.50
C ALA A 150 -9.99 -9.62 4.20
N TYR A 151 -8.72 -9.88 4.46
CA TYR A 151 -7.62 -8.97 4.16
C TYR A 151 -7.42 -8.78 2.66
N VAL A 152 -7.56 -9.85 1.86
CA VAL A 152 -7.54 -9.77 0.37
C VAL A 152 -8.63 -8.82 -0.13
N VAL A 153 -9.85 -8.94 0.39
CA VAL A 153 -10.98 -8.05 0.03
C VAL A 153 -10.71 -6.62 0.48
N LEU A 154 -10.16 -6.43 1.67
CA LEU A 154 -9.80 -5.10 2.17
C LEU A 154 -8.71 -4.46 1.31
N ALA A 155 -7.63 -5.18 1.02
CA ALA A 155 -6.55 -4.71 0.17
C ALA A 155 -7.05 -4.40 -1.24
N ALA A 156 -7.94 -5.22 -1.83
CA ALA A 156 -8.58 -4.89 -3.11
C ALA A 156 -9.45 -3.63 -3.03
N THR A 157 -10.12 -3.39 -1.90
CA THR A 157 -10.92 -2.16 -1.67
C THR A 157 -10.03 -0.92 -1.58
N MET A 158 -8.89 -1.01 -0.87
CA MET A 158 -7.86 0.04 -0.86
C MET A 158 -7.26 0.23 -2.26
N GLY A 159 -7.10 -0.88 -2.98
CA GLY A 159 -6.87 -1.01 -4.42
C GLY A 159 -7.69 -0.01 -5.22
N LEU A 160 -9.01 -0.17 -5.13
CA LEU A 160 -10.03 0.62 -5.82
C LEU A 160 -9.97 2.10 -5.41
N PHE A 161 -9.78 2.37 -4.13
CA PHE A 161 -9.71 3.74 -3.62
C PHE A 161 -8.50 4.50 -4.18
N LEU A 162 -7.30 3.93 -4.08
CA LEU A 162 -6.07 4.52 -4.61
C LEU A 162 -6.10 4.64 -6.14
N GLY A 163 -6.64 3.63 -6.83
CA GLY A 163 -6.84 3.68 -8.29
C GLY A 163 -7.85 4.75 -8.71
N GLY A 164 -8.88 4.99 -7.91
CA GLY A 164 -9.81 6.11 -8.09
C GLY A 164 -9.15 7.46 -7.86
N LEU A 165 -8.30 7.60 -6.83
CA LEU A 165 -7.51 8.82 -6.62
C LEU A 165 -6.61 9.13 -7.81
N TRP A 166 -5.95 8.12 -8.40
CA TRP A 166 -5.21 8.28 -9.66
C TRP A 166 -6.10 8.83 -10.77
N MET A 167 -7.26 8.20 -11.03
CA MET A 167 -8.16 8.61 -12.12
C MET A 167 -8.70 10.04 -11.95
N ILE A 168 -9.02 10.44 -10.72
CA ILE A 168 -9.61 11.75 -10.43
C ILE A 168 -8.54 12.85 -10.44
N SER A 169 -7.34 12.56 -9.93
CA SER A 169 -6.26 13.56 -9.84
C SER A 169 -5.44 13.68 -11.12
N GLY A 170 -5.35 12.61 -11.92
CA GLY A 170 -4.45 12.53 -13.07
C GLY A 170 -2.97 12.74 -12.70
N ASN A 171 -2.61 12.53 -11.43
CA ASN A 171 -1.27 12.73 -10.90
C ASN A 171 -0.93 11.61 -9.92
N LEU A 172 0.07 10.80 -10.27
CA LEU A 172 0.45 9.61 -9.52
C LEU A 172 1.04 9.96 -8.15
N LEU A 173 1.48 11.20 -7.95
CA LEU A 173 1.93 11.68 -6.65
C LEU A 173 0.82 11.61 -5.59
N VAL A 174 -0.45 11.81 -5.97
CA VAL A 174 -1.57 11.77 -5.02
C VAL A 174 -1.68 10.38 -4.36
N PRO A 175 -1.88 9.27 -5.09
CA PRO A 175 -1.93 7.95 -4.48
C PRO A 175 -0.59 7.53 -3.84
N ILE A 176 0.58 7.93 -4.39
CA ILE A 176 1.89 7.65 -3.75
C ILE A 176 1.94 8.22 -2.34
N ILE A 177 1.58 9.49 -2.17
CA ILE A 177 1.57 10.14 -0.86
C ILE A 177 0.46 9.57 0.02
N THR A 178 -0.73 9.32 -0.52
CA THR A 178 -1.82 8.70 0.25
C THR A 178 -1.40 7.36 0.83
N HIS A 179 -0.84 6.48 0.01
CA HIS A 179 -0.43 5.14 0.41
C HIS A 179 0.72 5.19 1.41
N GLY A 180 1.83 5.84 1.06
CA GLY A 180 3.00 5.89 1.94
C GLY A 180 2.74 6.62 3.26
N PHE A 181 1.92 7.67 3.26
CA PHE A 181 1.56 8.37 4.50
C PHE A 181 0.59 7.55 5.37
N TYR A 182 -0.38 6.87 4.75
CA TYR A 182 -1.24 5.92 5.45
C TYR A 182 -0.41 4.82 6.12
N ASP A 183 0.48 4.16 5.38
CA ASP A 183 1.30 3.07 5.89
C ASP A 183 2.18 3.51 7.06
N PHE A 184 2.79 4.68 6.96
CA PHE A 184 3.62 5.21 8.03
C PHE A 184 2.81 5.38 9.32
N LEU A 185 1.65 6.04 9.22
CA LEU A 185 0.78 6.27 10.37
C LEU A 185 0.19 4.96 10.91
N ALA A 186 -0.20 4.05 10.02
CA ALA A 186 -0.71 2.74 10.38
C ALA A 186 0.34 1.93 11.14
N LEU A 187 1.57 1.83 10.62
CA LEU A 187 2.66 1.11 11.28
C LEU A 187 3.04 1.73 12.61
N VAL A 188 3.17 3.06 12.68
CA VAL A 188 3.45 3.75 13.95
C VAL A 188 2.35 3.48 14.97
N TRP A 189 1.09 3.63 14.57
CA TRP A 189 -0.04 3.41 15.46
C TRP A 189 -0.11 1.95 15.93
N LEU A 190 -0.08 0.99 15.01
CA LEU A 190 -0.20 -0.43 15.31
C LEU A 190 0.98 -1.00 16.12
N VAL A 191 2.20 -0.55 15.86
CA VAL A 191 3.42 -1.15 16.42
C VAL A 191 3.91 -0.40 17.65
N LYS A 192 3.78 0.93 17.70
CA LYS A 192 4.34 1.76 18.78
C LYS A 192 3.31 2.25 19.79
N ILE A 193 2.03 2.36 19.41
CA ILE A 193 1.00 2.99 20.24
C ILE A 193 -0.06 1.98 20.69
N TYR A 194 -0.55 1.15 19.77
CA TYR A 194 -1.68 0.28 20.01
C TYR A 194 -1.31 -0.82 21.02
N PRO A 195 -2.06 -1.01 22.11
CA PRO A 195 -1.79 -2.08 23.07
C PRO A 195 -1.88 -3.46 22.42
N SER A 196 -0.98 -4.36 22.78
CA SER A 196 -1.09 -5.77 22.39
C SER A 196 -2.37 -6.36 22.98
N ARG A 197 -3.15 -7.11 22.19
CA ARG A 197 -4.33 -7.83 22.70
C ARG A 197 -3.96 -9.20 23.30
N GLN A 198 -2.71 -9.62 23.18
CA GLN A 198 -2.19 -10.86 23.76
C GLN A 198 -1.60 -10.63 25.18
N GLY A 199 -2.32 -9.89 26.01
CA GLY A 199 -2.02 -9.70 27.44
C GLY A 199 -2.99 -10.49 28.31
#